data_AF-A0A4Y9SBN9-F1
#
_entry.id   AF-A0A4Y9SBN9-F1
#
_cell.length_a   1.000
_cell.length_b   1.000
_cell.length_c   1.000
_cell.angle_alpha   90.00
_cell.angle_beta   90.00
_cell.angle_gamma   90.00
#
_symmetry.space_group_name_H-M   'P 1'
#
loop_
_entity.id
_entity.type
_entity.pdbx_description
1 polymer ?
#
loop_
_entity_poly.entity_id
_entity_poly.type
_entity_poly.pdbx_seq_one_letter_code
_entity_poly.pdbx_strand_id
1 'polypeptide(L)'
;MQAYLRSPAFTSFLREHGPVRGLIAALYTKGELRLDYDATVTRPAAGTYAARSGNCMSLVLMTAAFARALNLDITFQSVLVDETWTRNGTLYLASTHVNLVLGKREWDVIRASDASDSLVVDFLPPEDMTGYRTVPLPEAALVALYLNNRAAEALAAGRVDDAYWWARAAVLKDPRVATVYNTLGVIYTRHGNPELAERSLRTALQHEPGSLVAMQNLVPVLRQLGRVGEADALAARAAALHPEPPFYFFDQGRAAADRGDWQRARDLFARETRRAPWYHEFHFWLAVASYQLGDTRAARAELERAFDTSTSTEARNRYAAKLNHLRAGAHGRQGS
;
A
#
# COMPACT_ATOMS: atom_id res chain seq x y z
N MET A 1 -18.07 16.61 -8.91
CA MET A 1 -16.77 17.31 -9.08
C MET A 1 -16.92 18.69 -9.73
N GLN A 2 -17.34 18.82 -10.99
CA GLN A 2 -17.46 20.15 -11.64
C GLN A 2 -18.40 21.12 -10.89
N ALA A 3 -19.54 20.63 -10.38
CA ALA A 3 -20.45 21.44 -9.58
C ALA A 3 -19.79 22.00 -8.30
N TYR A 4 -18.89 21.22 -7.68
CA TYR A 4 -18.14 21.65 -6.49
C TYR A 4 -17.13 22.75 -6.82
N LEU A 5 -16.38 22.57 -7.92
CA LEU A 5 -15.44 23.57 -8.41
C LEU A 5 -16.11 24.91 -8.71
N ARG A 6 -17.36 24.88 -9.17
CA ARG A 6 -18.17 26.07 -9.47
C ARG A 6 -18.98 26.59 -8.27
N SER A 7 -18.87 25.96 -7.11
CA SER A 7 -19.63 26.39 -5.94
C SER A 7 -19.13 27.76 -5.47
N PRO A 8 -20.04 28.69 -5.10
CA PRO A 8 -19.64 30.02 -4.63
C PRO A 8 -18.70 29.98 -3.44
N ALA A 9 -18.92 29.04 -2.50
CA ALA A 9 -18.09 28.83 -1.33
C ALA A 9 -16.65 28.48 -1.73
N PHE A 10 -16.47 27.45 -2.56
CA PHE A 10 -15.14 27.01 -2.98
C PHE A 10 -14.44 28.05 -3.86
N THR A 11 -15.17 28.69 -4.78
CA THR A 11 -14.59 29.75 -5.62
C THR A 11 -14.14 30.95 -4.78
N SER A 12 -14.91 31.33 -3.75
CA SER A 12 -14.50 32.39 -2.83
C SER A 12 -13.26 31.99 -2.03
N PHE A 13 -13.22 30.75 -1.53
CA PHE A 13 -12.10 30.21 -0.78
C PHE A 13 -10.80 30.19 -1.60
N LEU A 14 -10.89 29.78 -2.88
CA LEU A 14 -9.76 29.82 -3.81
C LEU A 14 -9.24 31.24 -4.08
N ARG A 15 -10.12 32.25 -4.14
CA ARG A 15 -9.69 33.65 -4.32
C ARG A 15 -8.91 34.17 -3.11
N GLU A 16 -9.24 33.71 -1.92
CA GLU A 16 -8.60 34.14 -0.67
C GLU A 16 -7.24 33.44 -0.45
N HIS A 17 -7.14 32.14 -0.76
CA HIS A 17 -5.98 31.32 -0.42
C HIS A 17 -5.06 31.00 -1.62
N GLY A 18 -5.48 31.33 -2.84
CA GLY A 18 -4.82 30.94 -4.08
C GLY A 18 -5.17 29.49 -4.49
N PRO A 19 -4.97 29.13 -5.78
CA PRO A 19 -5.50 27.88 -6.33
C PRO A 19 -4.81 26.62 -5.77
N VAL A 20 -3.49 26.65 -5.55
CA VAL A 20 -2.73 25.49 -5.02
C VAL A 20 -3.07 25.24 -3.55
N ARG A 21 -2.91 26.26 -2.69
CA ARG A 21 -3.18 26.14 -1.24
C ARG A 21 -4.66 25.92 -0.95
N GLY A 22 -5.53 26.59 -1.70
CA GLY A 22 -6.97 26.42 -1.57
C GLY A 22 -7.44 25.00 -1.93
N LEU A 23 -6.89 24.38 -2.99
CA LEU A 23 -7.18 22.98 -3.30
C LEU A 23 -6.76 22.04 -2.17
N ILE A 24 -5.55 22.23 -1.62
CA ILE A 24 -5.03 21.37 -0.55
C ILE A 24 -5.85 21.54 0.72
N ALA A 25 -6.12 22.77 1.15
CA ALA A 25 -6.96 23.00 2.32
C ALA A 25 -8.34 22.32 2.16
N ALA A 26 -8.96 22.36 0.98
CA ALA A 26 -10.22 21.66 0.74
C ALA A 26 -10.12 20.13 0.83
N LEU A 27 -8.96 19.55 0.49
CA LEU A 27 -8.71 18.11 0.58
C LEU A 27 -8.51 17.63 2.03
N TYR A 28 -7.86 18.43 2.89
CA TYR A 28 -7.50 18.03 4.27
C TYR A 28 -8.41 18.60 5.36
N THR A 29 -9.21 19.65 5.09
CA THR A 29 -10.03 20.30 6.11
C THR A 29 -11.31 19.50 6.37
N LYS A 30 -11.57 19.16 7.66
CA LYS A 30 -12.69 18.32 8.15
C LYS A 30 -14.13 18.81 7.84
N GLY A 31 -14.30 19.86 7.03
CA GLY A 31 -15.59 20.46 6.68
C GLY A 31 -16.07 20.23 5.25
N GLU A 32 -15.18 20.15 4.26
CA GLU A 32 -15.58 20.28 2.85
C GLU A 32 -15.71 18.94 2.11
N LEU A 33 -14.62 18.16 2.00
CA LEU A 33 -14.62 16.90 1.24
C LEU A 33 -14.75 15.64 2.09
N ARG A 34 -14.34 15.67 3.37
CA ARG A 34 -14.42 14.53 4.33
C ARG A 34 -13.99 13.20 3.71
N LEU A 35 -12.73 13.09 3.32
CA LEU A 35 -12.19 11.92 2.62
C LEU A 35 -11.76 10.84 3.61
N ASP A 36 -12.30 9.63 3.46
CA ASP A 36 -11.92 8.45 4.23
C ASP A 36 -10.92 7.58 3.47
N TYR A 37 -9.79 7.25 4.10
CA TYR A 37 -8.82 6.33 3.52
C TYR A 37 -9.32 4.87 3.59
N ASP A 38 -9.34 4.21 2.43
CA ASP A 38 -9.69 2.79 2.27
C ASP A 38 -8.67 2.13 1.33
N ALA A 39 -7.75 1.33 1.88
CA ALA A 39 -6.68 0.70 1.10
C ALA A 39 -7.19 -0.38 0.12
N THR A 40 -8.41 -0.87 0.29
CA THR A 40 -8.89 -2.08 -0.39
C THR A 40 -9.47 -1.83 -1.78
N VAL A 41 -9.79 -0.58 -2.11
CA VAL A 41 -10.48 -0.25 -3.37
C VAL A 41 -9.84 0.94 -4.08
N THR A 42 -9.45 0.69 -5.33
CA THR A 42 -8.95 1.70 -6.26
C THR A 42 -10.09 2.19 -7.15
N ARG A 43 -10.45 3.47 -7.01
CA ARG A 43 -11.55 4.12 -7.74
C ARG A 43 -11.01 5.14 -8.74
N PRO A 44 -11.70 5.36 -9.87
CA PRO A 44 -11.43 6.54 -10.69
C PRO A 44 -11.81 7.82 -9.94
N ALA A 45 -11.22 8.96 -10.31
CA ALA A 45 -11.41 10.26 -9.65
C ALA A 45 -12.86 10.60 -9.28
N ALA A 46 -13.80 10.43 -10.22
CA ALA A 46 -15.21 10.71 -9.99
C ALA A 46 -15.84 9.77 -8.94
N GLY A 47 -15.45 8.49 -8.94
CA GLY A 47 -15.88 7.51 -7.96
C GLY A 47 -15.31 7.81 -6.57
N THR A 48 -14.03 8.18 -6.48
CA THR A 48 -13.39 8.61 -5.23
C THR A 48 -14.12 9.81 -4.63
N TYR A 49 -14.45 10.80 -5.45
CA TYR A 49 -15.18 11.99 -5.02
C TYR A 49 -16.59 11.67 -4.53
N ALA A 50 -17.33 10.84 -5.28
CA ALA A 50 -18.70 10.47 -4.92
C ALA A 50 -18.77 9.63 -3.64
N ALA A 51 -17.85 8.68 -3.49
CA ALA A 51 -17.75 7.84 -2.30
C ALA A 51 -17.12 8.58 -1.10
N ARG A 52 -16.46 9.72 -1.35
CA ARG A 52 -15.57 10.39 -0.40
C ARG A 52 -14.56 9.43 0.23
N SER A 53 -14.09 8.46 -0.55
CA SER A 53 -13.20 7.42 -0.04
C SER A 53 -12.39 6.74 -1.14
N GLY A 54 -11.15 6.38 -0.82
CA GLY A 54 -10.28 5.58 -1.67
C GLY A 54 -8.87 5.41 -1.10
N ASN A 55 -8.08 4.56 -1.75
CA ASN A 55 -6.67 4.39 -1.43
C ASN A 55 -5.80 5.55 -1.98
N CYS A 56 -4.49 5.49 -1.74
CA CYS A 56 -3.54 6.52 -2.18
C CYS A 56 -3.69 6.85 -3.68
N MET A 57 -3.71 5.82 -4.54
CA MET A 57 -3.89 5.98 -5.99
C MET A 57 -5.20 6.71 -6.33
N SER A 58 -6.31 6.34 -5.67
CA SER A 58 -7.62 6.96 -5.89
C SER A 58 -7.64 8.45 -5.55
N LEU A 59 -6.98 8.81 -4.45
CA LEU A 59 -6.88 10.19 -3.96
C LEU A 59 -5.93 11.03 -4.82
N VAL A 60 -4.83 10.44 -5.30
CA VAL A 60 -3.93 11.05 -6.29
C VAL A 60 -4.68 11.38 -7.58
N LEU A 61 -5.41 10.41 -8.14
CA LEU A 61 -6.17 10.62 -9.38
C LEU A 61 -7.27 11.67 -9.22
N MET A 62 -7.97 11.66 -8.08
CA MET A 62 -8.99 12.67 -7.77
C MET A 62 -8.38 14.08 -7.67
N THR A 63 -7.25 14.19 -6.98
CA THR A 63 -6.54 15.47 -6.81
C THR A 63 -6.00 15.98 -8.13
N ALA A 64 -5.41 15.10 -8.95
CA ALA A 64 -4.98 15.44 -10.30
C ALA A 64 -6.14 15.95 -11.17
N ALA A 65 -7.32 15.34 -11.06
CA ALA A 65 -8.51 15.78 -11.80
C ALA A 65 -8.98 17.17 -11.35
N PHE A 66 -8.95 17.48 -10.05
CA PHE A 66 -9.23 18.83 -9.54
C PHE A 66 -8.18 19.84 -9.99
N ALA A 67 -6.90 19.51 -9.86
CA ALA A 67 -5.79 20.36 -10.26
C ALA A 67 -5.85 20.73 -11.74
N ARG A 68 -6.08 19.73 -12.62
CA ARG A 68 -6.27 19.94 -14.06
C ARG A 68 -7.46 20.86 -14.36
N ALA A 69 -8.58 20.68 -13.64
CA ALA A 69 -9.76 21.53 -13.82
C ALA A 69 -9.54 22.98 -13.34
N LEU A 70 -8.54 23.20 -12.48
CA LEU A 70 -8.08 24.52 -12.04
C LEU A 70 -6.91 25.06 -12.87
N ASN A 71 -6.52 24.38 -13.95
CA ASN A 71 -5.37 24.71 -14.81
C ASN A 71 -4.04 24.75 -14.03
N LEU A 72 -3.87 23.89 -13.03
CA LEU A 72 -2.63 23.73 -12.30
C LEU A 72 -1.70 22.73 -12.98
N ASP A 73 -0.42 23.05 -13.00
CA ASP A 73 0.63 22.11 -13.40
C ASP A 73 0.76 20.99 -12.36
N ILE A 74 0.86 19.75 -12.87
CA ILE A 74 1.00 18.56 -12.06
C ILE A 74 2.17 17.71 -12.53
N THR A 75 2.91 17.16 -11.58
CA THR A 75 3.90 16.12 -11.82
C THR A 75 3.64 14.95 -10.89
N PHE A 76 3.53 13.74 -11.43
CA PHE A 76 3.43 12.54 -10.60
C PHE A 76 4.81 12.03 -10.22
N GLN A 77 4.94 11.49 -9.02
CA GLN A 77 6.18 10.85 -8.59
C GLN A 77 5.89 9.50 -7.94
N SER A 78 6.75 8.53 -8.21
CA SER A 78 6.81 7.30 -7.43
C SER A 78 7.67 7.56 -6.20
N VAL A 79 7.18 7.15 -5.03
CA VAL A 79 7.92 7.26 -3.78
C VAL A 79 8.60 5.93 -3.50
N LEU A 80 9.94 5.94 -3.40
CA LEU A 80 10.74 4.75 -3.12
C LEU A 80 10.74 4.46 -1.61
N VAL A 81 9.56 4.12 -1.09
CA VAL A 81 9.40 3.53 0.25
C VAL A 81 9.66 2.02 0.17
N ASP A 82 9.95 1.38 1.31
CA ASP A 82 9.85 -0.07 1.40
C ASP A 82 8.46 -0.47 0.90
N GLU A 83 8.42 -1.28 -0.17
CA GLU A 83 7.19 -1.62 -0.87
C GLU A 83 6.13 -2.09 0.12
N THR A 84 4.86 -1.76 -0.10
CA THR A 84 3.79 -2.37 0.72
C THR A 84 3.49 -3.74 0.14
N TRP A 85 3.87 -4.77 0.89
CA TRP A 85 3.70 -6.16 0.48
C TRP A 85 2.36 -6.69 0.99
N THR A 86 1.54 -7.19 0.07
CA THR A 86 0.36 -7.97 0.41
C THR A 86 0.65 -9.45 0.13
N ARG A 87 0.47 -10.30 1.13
CA ARG A 87 0.63 -11.75 0.99
C ARG A 87 -0.75 -12.41 0.91
N ASN A 88 -1.00 -13.17 -0.14
CA ASN A 88 -2.20 -13.99 -0.26
C ASN A 88 -1.80 -15.46 -0.50
N GLY A 89 -1.67 -16.19 0.60
CA GLY A 89 -1.11 -17.54 0.64
C GLY A 89 0.42 -17.52 0.51
N THR A 90 0.95 -18.19 -0.51
CA THR A 90 2.39 -18.22 -0.82
C THR A 90 2.82 -17.14 -1.82
N LEU A 91 1.86 -16.37 -2.36
CA LEU A 91 2.11 -15.38 -3.40
C LEU A 91 2.10 -13.97 -2.82
N TYR A 92 3.06 -13.17 -3.26
CA TYR A 92 3.31 -11.80 -2.81
C TYR A 92 2.95 -10.79 -3.91
N LEU A 93 2.28 -9.72 -3.53
CA LEU A 93 2.01 -8.58 -4.41
C LEU A 93 2.64 -7.35 -3.78
N ALA A 94 3.37 -6.55 -4.55
CA ALA A 94 3.82 -5.24 -4.13
C ALA A 94 2.89 -4.15 -4.65
N SER A 95 2.70 -3.13 -3.83
CA SER A 95 2.05 -1.89 -4.21
C SER A 95 3.06 -0.74 -4.14
N THR A 96 3.17 -0.03 -5.26
CA THR A 96 3.99 1.18 -5.39
C THR A 96 3.23 2.38 -4.82
N HIS A 97 3.89 3.17 -3.96
CA HIS A 97 3.31 4.43 -3.50
C HIS A 97 3.56 5.55 -4.51
N VAL A 98 2.52 6.35 -4.75
CA VAL A 98 2.55 7.44 -5.71
C VAL A 98 2.02 8.69 -5.04
N ASN A 99 2.66 9.81 -5.29
CA ASN A 99 2.18 11.12 -4.91
C ASN A 99 2.19 12.08 -6.10
N LEU A 100 1.77 13.33 -5.87
CA LEU A 100 1.72 14.36 -6.89
C LEU A 100 2.30 15.67 -6.35
N VAL A 101 2.95 16.42 -7.23
CA VAL A 101 3.42 17.78 -6.98
C VAL A 101 2.55 18.73 -7.76
N LEU A 102 1.98 19.73 -7.07
CA LEU A 102 1.25 20.84 -7.66
C LEU A 102 2.19 22.04 -7.79
N GLY A 103 2.30 22.66 -8.96
CA GLY A 103 3.10 23.88 -9.17
C GLY A 103 4.17 23.75 -10.26
N LYS A 104 4.98 24.81 -10.44
CA LYS A 104 5.94 24.95 -11.55
C LYS A 104 7.03 23.87 -11.53
N ARG A 105 7.52 23.50 -12.73
CA ARG A 105 8.50 22.42 -12.93
C ARG A 105 9.87 22.81 -12.36
N GLU A 106 10.64 21.82 -11.94
CA GLU A 106 11.98 21.95 -11.31
C GLU A 106 12.99 22.81 -12.12
N TRP A 107 12.85 22.87 -13.45
CA TRP A 107 13.70 23.70 -14.33
C TRP A 107 13.29 25.19 -14.37
N ASP A 108 12.04 25.53 -14.02
CA ASP A 108 11.58 26.91 -13.87
C ASP A 108 12.08 27.55 -12.56
N VAL A 109 12.35 26.71 -11.54
CA VAL A 109 12.83 27.14 -10.21
C VAL A 109 14.25 27.70 -10.26
N ILE A 110 15.07 27.28 -11.23
CA ILE A 110 16.46 27.76 -11.37
C ILE A 110 16.50 29.23 -11.85
N ARG A 111 15.41 29.77 -12.42
CA ARG A 111 15.33 31.15 -12.92
C ARG A 111 14.51 32.11 -12.06
N ALA A 112 13.77 31.62 -11.08
CA ALA A 112 12.96 32.45 -10.19
C ALA A 112 13.45 32.29 -8.75
N SER A 113 13.74 33.40 -8.09
CA SER A 113 14.12 33.46 -6.67
C SER A 113 13.02 33.03 -5.69
N ASP A 114 11.94 32.39 -6.18
CA ASP A 114 10.77 31.97 -5.43
C ASP A 114 10.64 30.44 -5.48
N ALA A 115 11.33 29.76 -4.57
CA ALA A 115 11.17 28.32 -4.33
C ALA A 115 9.83 27.98 -3.60
N SER A 116 8.78 28.79 -3.74
CA SER A 116 7.60 28.78 -2.87
C SER A 116 6.28 28.30 -3.48
N ASP A 117 6.27 27.92 -4.77
CA ASP A 117 5.02 27.61 -5.50
C ASP A 117 4.76 26.10 -5.77
N SER A 118 5.68 25.20 -5.43
CA SER A 118 5.49 23.75 -5.58
C SER A 118 5.09 23.10 -4.26
N LEU A 119 4.02 22.30 -4.24
CA LEU A 119 3.53 21.62 -3.05
C LEU A 119 3.24 20.14 -3.32
N VAL A 120 3.84 19.28 -2.50
CA VAL A 120 3.64 17.82 -2.54
C VAL A 120 2.31 17.50 -1.87
N VAL A 121 1.45 16.75 -2.55
CA VAL A 121 0.24 16.17 -1.98
C VAL A 121 0.46 14.69 -1.82
N ASP A 122 0.60 14.27 -0.55
CA ASP A 122 0.74 12.87 -0.16
C ASP A 122 -0.36 12.49 0.84
N PHE A 123 -0.92 11.31 0.65
CA PHE A 123 -2.05 10.81 1.44
C PHE A 123 -1.62 9.78 2.49
N LEU A 124 -0.32 9.58 2.69
CA LEU A 124 0.25 8.87 3.85
C LEU A 124 0.48 9.81 5.06
N PRO A 125 0.55 9.29 6.29
CA PRO A 125 0.76 10.11 7.49
C PRO A 125 2.08 10.90 7.44
N PRO A 126 2.13 12.16 7.94
CA PRO A 126 3.27 13.07 7.76
C PRO A 126 4.55 12.69 8.52
N GLU A 127 4.45 11.85 9.56
CA GLU A 127 5.57 11.57 10.48
C GLU A 127 6.68 10.71 9.84
N ASP A 128 6.38 10.07 8.71
CA ASP A 128 7.17 8.98 8.14
C ASP A 128 7.68 9.27 6.72
N MET A 129 7.94 10.53 6.33
CA MET A 129 8.34 10.83 4.93
C MET A 129 9.64 11.61 4.75
N THR A 130 10.29 12.07 5.82
CA THR A 130 11.56 12.78 5.69
C THR A 130 12.66 11.86 5.20
N GLY A 131 13.13 12.05 3.96
CA GLY A 131 14.30 11.37 3.40
C GLY A 131 14.03 10.30 2.34
N TYR A 132 12.77 10.03 1.99
CA TYR A 132 12.46 9.12 0.88
C TYR A 132 12.81 9.75 -0.46
N ARG A 133 13.41 8.94 -1.34
CA ARG A 133 13.70 9.34 -2.71
C ARG A 133 12.43 9.23 -3.54
N THR A 134 12.19 10.24 -4.38
CA THR A 134 11.11 10.21 -5.37
C THR A 134 11.70 10.18 -6.77
N VAL A 135 10.97 9.56 -7.70
CA VAL A 135 11.33 9.54 -9.11
C VAL A 135 10.15 10.00 -9.97
N PRO A 136 10.37 10.80 -11.02
CA PRO A 136 9.31 11.22 -11.92
C PRO A 136 8.54 10.02 -12.49
N LEU A 137 7.22 10.08 -12.45
CA LEU A 137 6.34 9.02 -12.92
C LEU A 137 5.55 9.49 -14.15
N PRO A 138 5.80 8.93 -15.34
CA PRO A 138 5.01 9.23 -16.53
C PRO A 138 3.54 8.85 -16.35
N GLU A 139 2.62 9.61 -16.95
CA GLU A 139 1.18 9.33 -16.85
C GLU A 139 0.81 7.93 -17.38
N ALA A 140 1.50 7.44 -18.41
CA ALA A 140 1.31 6.07 -18.89
C ALA A 140 1.62 5.02 -17.81
N ALA A 141 2.70 5.23 -17.04
CA ALA A 141 3.08 4.36 -15.93
C ALA A 141 2.09 4.50 -14.76
N LEU A 142 1.61 5.71 -14.45
CA LEU A 142 0.55 5.92 -13.46
C LEU A 142 -0.72 5.13 -13.80
N VAL A 143 -1.16 5.18 -15.07
CA VAL A 143 -2.32 4.43 -15.53
C VAL A 143 -2.07 2.92 -15.45
N ALA A 144 -0.86 2.46 -15.80
CA ALA A 144 -0.49 1.05 -15.66
C ALA A 144 -0.54 0.60 -14.18
N LEU A 145 -0.05 1.41 -13.24
CA LEU A 145 -0.14 1.13 -11.80
C LEU A 145 -1.59 1.12 -11.30
N TYR A 146 -2.43 2.06 -11.75
CA TYR A 146 -3.86 2.03 -11.45
C TYR A 146 -4.51 0.72 -11.91
N LEU A 147 -4.27 0.31 -13.15
CA LEU A 147 -4.79 -0.93 -13.72
C LEU A 147 -4.23 -2.17 -12.99
N ASN A 148 -2.98 -2.12 -12.56
CA ASN A 148 -2.36 -3.18 -11.75
C ASN A 148 -3.06 -3.32 -10.38
N ASN A 149 -3.42 -2.22 -9.73
CA ASN A 149 -4.18 -2.29 -8.48
C ASN A 149 -5.56 -2.93 -8.70
N ARG A 150 -6.24 -2.61 -9.81
CA ARG A 150 -7.49 -3.28 -10.19
C ARG A 150 -7.30 -4.78 -10.40
N ALA A 151 -6.16 -5.20 -10.98
CA ALA A 151 -5.82 -6.61 -11.11
C ALA A 151 -5.58 -7.29 -9.76
N ALA A 152 -4.84 -6.64 -8.85
CA ALA A 152 -4.60 -7.13 -7.50
C ALA A 152 -5.90 -7.28 -6.68
N GLU A 153 -6.82 -6.34 -6.81
CA GLU A 153 -8.16 -6.42 -6.19
C GLU A 153 -8.99 -7.57 -6.74
N ALA A 154 -8.99 -7.77 -8.06
CA ALA A 154 -9.67 -8.89 -8.70
C ALA A 154 -9.08 -10.24 -8.23
N LEU A 155 -7.75 -10.34 -8.10
CA LEU A 155 -7.07 -11.49 -7.51
C LEU A 155 -7.49 -11.77 -6.06
N ALA A 156 -7.55 -10.72 -5.24
CA ALA A 156 -7.97 -10.82 -3.85
C ALA A 156 -9.42 -11.33 -3.73
N ALA A 157 -10.28 -10.93 -4.68
CA ALA A 157 -11.65 -11.41 -4.81
C ALA A 157 -11.79 -12.79 -5.50
N GLY A 158 -10.69 -13.46 -5.85
CA GLY A 158 -10.70 -14.76 -6.54
C GLY A 158 -11.10 -14.72 -8.02
N ARG A 159 -11.27 -13.53 -8.60
CA ARG A 159 -11.64 -13.33 -10.01
C ARG A 159 -10.38 -13.27 -10.88
N VAL A 160 -9.79 -14.44 -11.12
CA VAL A 160 -8.50 -14.57 -11.80
C VAL A 160 -8.56 -14.07 -13.26
N ASP A 161 -9.64 -14.33 -13.99
CA ASP A 161 -9.80 -13.90 -15.38
C ASP A 161 -9.94 -12.37 -15.50
N ASP A 162 -10.73 -11.74 -14.63
CA ASP A 162 -10.82 -10.28 -14.55
C ASP A 162 -9.45 -9.67 -14.26
N ALA A 163 -8.69 -10.27 -13.33
CA ALA A 163 -7.36 -9.81 -12.99
C ALA A 163 -6.41 -9.86 -14.19
N TYR A 164 -6.48 -10.92 -15.01
CA TYR A 164 -5.72 -11.01 -16.25
C TYR A 164 -6.02 -9.85 -17.20
N TRP A 165 -7.30 -9.54 -17.43
CA TRP A 165 -7.66 -8.45 -18.35
C TRP A 165 -7.16 -7.10 -17.86
N TRP A 166 -7.23 -6.83 -16.56
CA TRP A 166 -6.67 -5.62 -15.95
C TRP A 166 -5.15 -5.55 -16.09
N ALA A 167 -4.45 -6.63 -15.76
CA ALA A 167 -2.99 -6.67 -15.86
C ALA A 167 -2.51 -6.58 -17.32
N ARG A 168 -3.20 -7.22 -18.26
CA ARG A 168 -2.92 -7.10 -19.70
C ARG A 168 -3.11 -5.65 -20.17
N ALA A 169 -4.19 -4.99 -19.75
CA ALA A 169 -4.40 -3.58 -20.05
C ALA A 169 -3.29 -2.70 -19.46
N ALA A 170 -2.79 -3.01 -18.26
CA ALA A 170 -1.66 -2.31 -17.65
C ALA A 170 -0.38 -2.42 -18.49
N VAL A 171 -0.02 -3.63 -18.94
CA VAL A 171 1.14 -3.85 -19.84
C VAL A 171 1.01 -3.05 -21.14
N LEU A 172 -0.19 -3.02 -21.72
CA LEU A 172 -0.45 -2.24 -22.94
C LEU A 172 -0.33 -0.72 -22.74
N LYS A 173 -0.44 -0.23 -21.49
CA LYS A 173 -0.27 1.19 -21.16
C LYS A 173 1.19 1.56 -20.94
N ASP A 174 1.91 0.77 -20.17
CA ASP A 174 3.37 0.90 -20.07
C ASP A 174 4.02 -0.47 -19.86
N PRO A 175 4.74 -1.01 -20.86
CA PRO A 175 5.35 -2.32 -20.76
C PRO A 175 6.62 -2.35 -19.89
N ARG A 176 7.01 -1.24 -19.26
CA ARG A 176 8.22 -1.14 -18.43
C ARG A 176 7.94 -1.29 -16.93
N VAL A 177 6.68 -1.35 -16.51
CA VAL A 177 6.30 -1.40 -15.10
C VAL A 177 6.46 -2.83 -14.57
N ALA A 178 7.56 -3.09 -13.85
CA ALA A 178 7.93 -4.43 -13.38
C ALA A 178 6.84 -5.09 -12.52
N THR A 179 6.19 -4.32 -11.64
CA THR A 179 5.13 -4.80 -10.74
C THR A 179 3.95 -5.42 -11.48
N VAL A 180 3.64 -4.98 -12.70
CA VAL A 180 2.58 -5.58 -13.53
C VAL A 180 2.92 -7.01 -13.92
N TYR A 181 4.19 -7.27 -14.26
CA TYR A 181 4.65 -8.61 -14.60
C TYR A 181 4.72 -9.53 -13.37
N ASN A 182 5.00 -8.96 -12.18
CA ASN A 182 4.85 -9.70 -10.94
C ASN A 182 3.39 -10.15 -10.74
N THR A 183 2.43 -9.24 -10.90
CA THR A 183 1.00 -9.56 -10.82
C THR A 183 0.58 -10.59 -11.86
N LEU A 184 1.05 -10.50 -13.12
CA LEU A 184 0.83 -11.53 -14.14
C LEU A 184 1.42 -12.89 -13.72
N GLY A 185 2.59 -12.92 -13.11
CA GLY A 185 3.18 -14.12 -12.53
C GLY A 185 2.26 -14.80 -11.50
N VAL A 186 1.70 -14.01 -10.60
CA VAL A 186 0.72 -14.47 -9.60
C VAL A 186 -0.57 -14.96 -10.26
N ILE A 187 -1.09 -14.24 -11.27
CA ILE A 187 -2.28 -14.62 -12.04
C ILE A 187 -2.07 -15.98 -12.71
N TYR A 188 -0.98 -16.14 -13.46
CA TYR A 188 -0.70 -17.39 -14.16
C TYR A 188 -0.46 -18.56 -13.20
N THR A 189 0.17 -18.32 -12.05
CA THR A 189 0.34 -19.35 -11.02
C THR A 189 -1.02 -19.82 -10.49
N ARG A 190 -1.93 -18.89 -10.17
CA ARG A 190 -3.28 -19.23 -9.69
C ARG A 190 -4.14 -19.90 -10.75
N HIS A 191 -3.94 -19.54 -12.01
CA HIS A 191 -4.62 -20.17 -13.14
C HIS A 191 -3.99 -21.54 -13.51
N GLY A 192 -2.89 -21.97 -12.87
CA GLY A 192 -2.26 -23.26 -13.13
C GLY A 192 -1.35 -23.32 -14.35
N ASN A 193 -0.80 -22.17 -14.79
CA ASN A 193 0.13 -22.07 -15.92
C ASN A 193 1.55 -21.66 -15.45
N PRO A 194 2.33 -22.55 -14.83
CA PRO A 194 3.62 -22.20 -14.22
C PRO A 194 4.67 -21.71 -15.22
N GLU A 195 4.63 -22.14 -16.48
CA GLU A 195 5.57 -21.68 -17.51
C GLU A 195 5.33 -20.21 -17.89
N LEU A 196 4.06 -19.79 -17.98
CA LEU A 196 3.71 -18.39 -18.22
C LEU A 196 3.99 -17.53 -16.98
N ALA A 197 3.81 -18.10 -15.79
CA ALA A 197 4.18 -17.45 -14.54
C ALA A 197 5.68 -17.17 -14.50
N GLU A 198 6.51 -18.17 -14.81
CA GLU A 198 7.97 -18.00 -14.87
C GLU A 198 8.36 -16.90 -15.85
N ARG A 199 7.83 -16.93 -17.08
CA ARG A 199 8.15 -15.92 -18.10
C ARG A 199 7.85 -14.51 -17.59
N SER A 200 6.67 -14.33 -16.99
CA SER A 200 6.25 -13.03 -16.45
C SER A 200 7.16 -12.57 -15.31
N LEU A 201 7.46 -13.44 -14.35
CA LEU A 201 8.31 -13.10 -13.21
C LEU A 201 9.76 -12.83 -13.63
N ARG A 202 10.27 -13.53 -14.65
CA ARG A 202 11.58 -13.22 -15.24
C ARG A 202 11.57 -11.86 -15.95
N THR A 203 10.50 -11.48 -16.63
CA THR A 203 10.35 -10.13 -17.19
C THR A 203 10.32 -9.07 -16.09
N ALA A 204 9.64 -9.32 -14.97
CA ALA A 204 9.69 -8.43 -13.81
C ALA A 204 11.15 -8.22 -13.33
N LEU A 205 11.91 -9.31 -13.19
CA LEU A 205 13.34 -9.26 -12.82
C LEU A 205 14.27 -8.68 -13.88
N GLN A 206 13.85 -8.63 -15.15
CA GLN A 206 14.61 -7.92 -16.20
C GLN A 206 14.47 -6.40 -16.04
N HIS A 207 13.28 -5.92 -15.69
CA HIS A 207 13.04 -4.51 -15.42
C HIS A 207 13.59 -4.09 -14.06
N GLU A 208 13.43 -4.92 -13.04
CA GLU A 208 13.89 -4.67 -11.66
C GLU A 208 14.67 -5.88 -11.12
N PRO A 209 15.99 -5.98 -11.42
CA PRO A 209 16.81 -7.12 -11.01
C PRO A 209 16.89 -7.35 -9.50
N GLY A 210 16.61 -6.33 -8.69
CA GLY A 210 16.58 -6.38 -7.23
C GLY A 210 15.18 -6.61 -6.64
N SER A 211 14.14 -6.84 -7.44
CA SER A 211 12.78 -7.02 -6.93
C SER A 211 12.67 -8.32 -6.13
N LEU A 212 12.72 -8.20 -4.80
CA LEU A 212 12.56 -9.33 -3.89
C LEU A 212 11.20 -10.03 -4.11
N VAL A 213 10.15 -9.27 -4.46
CA VAL A 213 8.79 -9.80 -4.66
C VAL A 213 8.76 -10.78 -5.82
N ALA A 214 9.35 -10.36 -6.94
CA ALA A 214 9.44 -11.19 -8.12
C ALA A 214 10.30 -12.43 -7.86
N MET A 215 11.39 -12.31 -7.09
CA MET A 215 12.20 -13.47 -6.68
C MET A 215 11.38 -14.43 -5.80
N GLN A 216 10.70 -13.92 -4.77
CA GLN A 216 9.90 -14.74 -3.85
C GLN A 216 8.75 -15.47 -4.54
N ASN A 217 8.13 -14.85 -5.55
CA ASN A 217 7.10 -15.51 -6.36
C ASN A 217 7.68 -16.51 -7.36
N LEU A 218 8.90 -16.29 -7.86
CA LEU A 218 9.50 -17.16 -8.87
C LEU A 218 10.06 -18.46 -8.27
N VAL A 219 10.55 -18.42 -7.03
CA VAL A 219 11.06 -19.62 -6.33
C VAL A 219 10.05 -20.78 -6.30
N PRO A 220 8.79 -20.63 -5.83
CA PRO A 220 7.83 -21.72 -5.82
C PRO A 220 7.44 -22.17 -7.24
N VAL A 221 7.39 -21.26 -8.21
CA VAL A 221 7.11 -21.59 -9.63
C VAL A 221 8.22 -22.47 -10.20
N LEU A 222 9.49 -22.14 -9.96
CA LEU A 222 10.63 -22.96 -10.40
C LEU A 222 10.62 -24.34 -9.75
N ARG A 223 10.24 -24.44 -8.47
CA ARG A 223 10.08 -25.75 -7.78
C ARG A 223 8.97 -26.57 -8.39
N GLN A 224 7.83 -25.97 -8.71
CA GLN A 224 6.71 -26.64 -9.40
C GLN A 224 7.13 -27.16 -10.78
N LEU A 225 8.00 -26.44 -11.49
CA LEU A 225 8.58 -26.86 -12.77
C LEU A 225 9.73 -27.88 -12.64
N GLY A 226 10.04 -28.36 -11.42
CA GLY A 226 11.13 -29.31 -11.16
C GLY A 226 12.55 -28.72 -11.19
N ARG A 227 12.68 -27.39 -11.33
CA ARG A 227 13.96 -26.67 -11.44
C ARG A 227 14.50 -26.25 -10.07
N VAL A 228 14.65 -27.24 -9.19
CA VAL A 228 14.98 -27.03 -7.76
C VAL A 228 16.31 -26.28 -7.59
N GLY A 229 17.35 -26.64 -8.35
CA GLY A 229 18.65 -25.97 -8.24
C GLY A 229 18.61 -24.47 -8.58
N GLU A 230 17.81 -24.08 -9.58
CA GLU A 230 17.62 -22.65 -9.90
C GLU A 230 16.78 -21.94 -8.85
N ALA A 231 15.77 -22.62 -8.30
CA ALA A 231 14.96 -22.07 -7.22
C ALA A 231 15.82 -21.77 -5.98
N ASP A 232 16.72 -22.67 -5.62
CA ASP A 232 17.58 -22.52 -4.44
C ASP A 232 18.65 -21.44 -4.66
N ALA A 233 19.23 -21.35 -5.85
CA ALA A 233 20.14 -20.25 -6.21
C ALA A 233 19.43 -18.88 -6.15
N LEU A 234 18.19 -18.80 -6.65
CA LEU A 234 17.40 -17.58 -6.61
C LEU A 234 17.00 -17.21 -5.17
N ALA A 235 16.62 -18.19 -4.35
CA ALA A 235 16.32 -17.99 -2.94
C ALA A 235 17.55 -17.50 -2.15
N ALA A 236 18.74 -18.06 -2.43
CA ALA A 236 20.00 -17.60 -1.83
C ALA A 236 20.32 -16.15 -2.23
N ARG A 237 20.11 -15.78 -3.51
CA ARG A 237 20.27 -14.40 -3.98
C ARG A 237 19.30 -13.45 -3.27
N ALA A 238 18.03 -13.83 -3.14
CA ALA A 238 17.02 -13.04 -2.43
C ALA A 238 17.44 -12.81 -0.96
N ALA A 239 17.91 -13.84 -0.28
CA ALA A 239 18.40 -13.75 1.10
C ALA A 239 19.68 -12.91 1.22
N ALA A 240 20.56 -12.92 0.22
CA ALA A 240 21.78 -12.09 0.23
C ALA A 240 21.47 -10.59 0.02
N LEU A 241 20.51 -10.27 -0.86
CA LEU A 241 20.08 -8.90 -1.12
C LEU A 241 19.27 -8.31 0.04
N HIS A 242 18.46 -9.15 0.68
CA HIS A 242 17.60 -8.76 1.80
C HIS A 242 17.74 -9.78 2.94
N PRO A 243 18.77 -9.63 3.80
CA PRO A 243 19.01 -10.54 4.93
C PRO A 243 17.85 -10.58 5.94
N GLU A 244 17.12 -9.47 6.04
CA GLU A 244 15.91 -9.34 6.83
C GLU A 244 14.78 -8.87 5.91
N PRO A 245 14.16 -9.77 5.13
CA PRO A 245 13.08 -9.37 4.23
C PRO A 245 11.87 -8.82 5.00
N PRO A 246 10.90 -8.19 4.31
CA PRO A 246 9.59 -7.90 4.89
C PRO A 246 8.96 -9.17 5.47
N PHE A 247 8.27 -9.06 6.60
CA PHE A 247 7.73 -10.18 7.38
C PHE A 247 8.77 -11.10 8.02
N TYR A 248 10.06 -10.77 8.01
CA TYR A 248 11.09 -11.68 8.53
C TYR A 248 10.92 -12.03 10.00
N PHE A 249 10.85 -11.03 10.90
CA PHE A 249 10.64 -11.33 12.31
C PHE A 249 9.20 -11.80 12.57
N PHE A 250 8.25 -11.38 11.74
CA PHE A 250 6.88 -11.87 11.79
C PHE A 250 6.77 -13.37 11.54
N ASP A 251 7.35 -13.88 10.45
CA ASP A 251 7.31 -15.30 10.10
C ASP A 251 8.02 -16.16 11.15
N GLN A 252 9.14 -15.67 11.70
CA GLN A 252 9.80 -16.31 12.84
C GLN A 252 8.93 -16.30 14.11
N GLY A 253 8.22 -15.19 14.35
CA GLY A 253 7.30 -15.05 15.47
C GLY A 253 6.09 -15.97 15.35
N ARG A 254 5.51 -16.10 14.15
CA ARG A 254 4.46 -17.07 13.81
C ARG A 254 4.93 -18.50 14.07
N ALA A 255 6.13 -18.86 13.60
CA ALA A 255 6.69 -20.18 13.85
C ALA A 255 6.97 -20.45 15.34
N ALA A 256 7.34 -19.43 16.13
CA ALA A 256 7.48 -19.55 17.58
C ALA A 256 6.13 -19.74 18.27
N ALA A 257 5.12 -18.95 17.87
CA ALA A 257 3.74 -19.08 18.36
C ALA A 257 3.12 -20.45 18.05
N ASP A 258 3.33 -20.98 16.85
CA ASP A 258 2.85 -22.31 16.45
C ASP A 258 3.51 -23.44 17.30
N ARG A 259 4.70 -23.18 17.87
CA ARG A 259 5.38 -24.05 18.85
C ARG A 259 5.00 -23.76 20.32
N GLY A 260 4.11 -22.80 20.57
CA GLY A 260 3.72 -22.36 21.92
C GLY A 260 4.73 -21.48 22.64
N ASP A 261 5.82 -21.08 21.99
CA ASP A 261 6.83 -20.16 22.53
C ASP A 261 6.35 -18.70 22.38
N TRP A 262 5.34 -18.35 23.19
CA TRP A 262 4.68 -17.04 23.14
C TRP A 262 5.60 -15.89 23.55
N GLN A 263 6.59 -16.15 24.41
CA GLN A 263 7.58 -15.16 24.80
C GLN A 263 8.44 -14.75 23.61
N ARG A 264 9.03 -15.73 22.92
CA ARG A 264 9.82 -15.46 21.71
C ARG A 264 8.96 -14.86 20.60
N ALA A 265 7.72 -15.33 20.44
CA ALA A 265 6.78 -14.75 19.48
C ALA A 265 6.55 -13.25 19.75
N ARG A 266 6.29 -12.86 21.01
CA ARG A 266 6.13 -11.45 21.41
C ARG A 266 7.34 -10.61 21.04
N ASP A 267 8.55 -11.09 21.37
CA ASP A 267 9.78 -10.33 21.12
C ASP A 267 10.05 -10.15 19.62
N LEU A 268 9.73 -11.16 18.81
CA LEU A 268 9.86 -11.11 17.35
C LEU A 268 8.79 -10.22 16.70
N PHE A 269 7.53 -10.33 17.12
CA PHE A 269 6.48 -9.42 16.65
C PHE A 269 6.78 -7.97 17.02
N ALA A 270 7.31 -7.70 18.21
CA ALA A 270 7.71 -6.36 18.63
C ALA A 270 8.88 -5.79 17.80
N ARG A 271 9.77 -6.65 17.27
CA ARG A 271 10.79 -6.21 16.30
C ARG A 271 10.16 -5.82 14.97
N GLU A 272 9.22 -6.62 14.47
CA GLU A 272 8.56 -6.32 13.20
C GLU A 272 7.68 -5.06 13.30
N THR A 273 6.97 -4.84 14.41
CA THR A 273 6.21 -3.59 14.61
C THR A 273 7.09 -2.35 14.64
N ARG A 274 8.35 -2.45 15.07
CA ARG A 274 9.31 -1.33 14.97
C ARG A 274 9.77 -1.07 13.54
N ARG A 275 9.79 -2.09 12.68
CA ARG A 275 10.19 -1.97 11.27
C ARG A 275 9.06 -1.42 10.40
N ALA A 276 7.83 -1.82 10.68
CA ALA A 276 6.64 -1.31 10.00
C ALA A 276 5.52 -1.02 11.02
N PRO A 277 5.60 0.11 11.76
CA PRO A 277 4.59 0.51 12.75
C PRO A 277 3.19 0.72 12.17
N TRP A 278 3.09 0.93 10.85
CA TRP A 278 1.82 1.15 10.17
C TRP A 278 1.10 -0.14 9.78
N TYR A 279 1.75 -1.31 9.89
CA TYR A 279 1.15 -2.57 9.46
C TYR A 279 0.33 -3.20 10.60
N HIS A 280 -0.98 -2.95 10.58
CA HIS A 280 -1.91 -3.32 11.65
C HIS A 280 -1.87 -4.80 12.06
N GLU A 281 -1.57 -5.71 11.13
CA GLU A 281 -1.49 -7.13 11.43
C GLU A 281 -0.33 -7.46 12.40
N PHE A 282 0.78 -6.72 12.36
CA PHE A 282 1.89 -6.92 13.29
C PHE A 282 1.49 -6.54 14.71
N HIS A 283 0.78 -5.43 14.87
CA HIS A 283 0.19 -5.03 16.16
C HIS A 283 -0.84 -6.05 16.65
N PHE A 284 -1.68 -6.57 15.76
CA PHE A 284 -2.63 -7.62 16.10
C PHE A 284 -1.95 -8.90 16.63
N TRP A 285 -0.90 -9.39 15.96
CA TRP A 285 -0.19 -10.59 16.41
C TRP A 285 0.64 -10.36 17.68
N LEU A 286 1.17 -9.15 17.87
CA LEU A 286 1.78 -8.74 19.13
C LEU A 286 0.75 -8.71 20.27
N ALA A 287 -0.48 -8.26 19.99
CA ALA A 287 -1.59 -8.33 20.94
C ALA A 287 -1.95 -9.78 21.30
N VAL A 288 -2.02 -10.67 20.31
CA VAL A 288 -2.26 -12.11 20.53
C VAL A 288 -1.18 -12.73 21.41
N ALA A 289 0.09 -12.51 21.10
CA ALA A 289 1.20 -13.04 21.91
C ALA A 289 1.17 -12.50 23.36
N SER A 290 0.88 -11.20 23.53
CA SER A 290 0.75 -10.58 24.85
C SER A 290 -0.43 -11.16 25.65
N TYR A 291 -1.56 -11.43 25.00
CA TYR A 291 -2.72 -12.06 25.62
C TYR A 291 -2.41 -13.49 26.09
N GLN A 292 -1.72 -14.29 25.26
CA GLN A 292 -1.32 -15.66 25.61
C GLN A 292 -0.34 -15.72 26.79
N LEU A 293 0.46 -14.66 26.98
CA LEU A 293 1.33 -14.50 28.15
C LEU A 293 0.59 -13.93 29.38
N GLY A 294 -0.71 -13.68 29.28
CA GLY A 294 -1.53 -13.12 30.36
C GLY A 294 -1.47 -11.60 30.51
N ASP A 295 -0.65 -10.90 29.72
CA ASP A 295 -0.57 -9.43 29.73
C ASP A 295 -1.72 -8.81 28.94
N THR A 296 -2.90 -8.80 29.56
CA THR A 296 -4.15 -8.29 28.97
C THR A 296 -4.07 -6.78 28.70
N ARG A 297 -3.25 -6.04 29.47
CA ARG A 297 -3.07 -4.61 29.29
C ARG A 297 -2.26 -4.32 28.02
N ALA A 298 -1.12 -4.99 27.84
CA ALA A 298 -0.34 -4.87 26.62
C ALA A 298 -1.12 -5.36 25.40
N ALA A 299 -1.84 -6.48 25.53
CA ALA A 299 -2.70 -7.00 24.47
C ALA A 299 -3.73 -5.96 24.00
N ARG A 300 -4.39 -5.27 24.95
CA ARG A 300 -5.34 -4.21 24.62
C ARG A 300 -4.68 -3.03 23.90
N ALA A 301 -3.55 -2.53 24.42
CA ALA A 301 -2.86 -1.38 23.82
C ALA A 301 -2.42 -1.67 22.38
N GLU A 302 -1.88 -2.85 22.12
CA GLU A 302 -1.49 -3.26 20.76
C GLU A 302 -2.70 -3.50 19.85
N LEU A 303 -3.82 -3.98 20.40
CA LEU A 303 -5.04 -4.13 19.62
C LEU A 303 -5.71 -2.78 19.31
N GLU A 304 -5.57 -1.77 20.17
CA GLU A 304 -5.96 -0.38 19.90
C GLU A 304 -5.07 0.20 18.78
N ARG A 305 -3.74 -0.01 18.82
CA ARG A 305 -2.85 0.35 17.70
C ARG A 305 -3.20 -0.36 16.40
N ALA A 306 -3.53 -1.65 16.46
CA ALA A 306 -3.99 -2.41 15.28
C ALA A 306 -5.28 -1.82 14.70
N PHE A 307 -6.18 -1.30 15.55
CA PHE A 307 -7.38 -0.58 15.09
C PHE A 307 -7.02 0.74 14.42
N ASP A 308 -6.17 1.55 15.06
CA ASP A 308 -5.80 2.90 14.59
C ASP A 308 -4.98 2.87 13.29
N THR A 309 -4.09 1.88 13.14
CA THR A 309 -3.26 1.69 11.95
C THR A 309 -3.96 0.90 10.84
N SER A 310 -5.20 0.43 11.07
CA SER A 310 -5.93 -0.33 10.06
C SER A 310 -6.54 0.57 8.99
N THR A 311 -6.18 0.26 7.75
CA THR A 311 -6.63 0.97 6.55
C THR A 311 -7.85 0.33 5.88
N SER A 312 -8.42 -0.74 6.47
CA SER A 312 -9.64 -1.39 5.97
C SER A 312 -10.75 -1.40 7.03
N THR A 313 -11.97 -1.12 6.59
CA THR A 313 -13.14 -1.12 7.48
C THR A 313 -13.41 -2.49 8.08
N GLU A 314 -13.17 -3.57 7.32
CA GLU A 314 -13.33 -4.93 7.82
C GLU A 314 -12.38 -5.24 8.98
N ALA A 315 -11.09 -4.95 8.85
CA ALA A 315 -10.13 -5.18 9.91
C ALA A 315 -10.43 -4.29 11.14
N ARG A 316 -10.80 -3.02 10.95
CA ARG A 316 -11.29 -2.15 12.05
C ARG A 316 -12.46 -2.77 12.80
N ASN A 317 -13.46 -3.29 12.10
CA ASN A 317 -14.61 -3.96 12.73
C ASN A 317 -14.18 -5.21 13.52
N ARG A 318 -13.29 -6.03 12.95
CA ARG A 318 -12.73 -7.21 13.62
C ARG A 318 -11.98 -6.84 14.90
N TYR A 319 -11.17 -5.78 14.87
CA TYR A 319 -10.41 -5.33 16.04
C TYR A 319 -11.31 -4.68 17.09
N ALA A 320 -12.31 -3.89 16.69
CA ALA A 320 -13.31 -3.33 17.60
C ALA A 320 -14.07 -4.44 18.38
N ALA A 321 -14.48 -5.51 17.70
CA ALA A 321 -15.13 -6.65 18.35
C ALA A 321 -14.22 -7.32 19.39
N LYS A 322 -12.94 -7.52 19.05
CA LYS A 322 -11.95 -8.10 19.97
C LYS A 322 -11.64 -7.18 21.16
N LEU A 323 -11.57 -5.86 20.94
CA LEU A 323 -11.39 -4.87 22.01
C LEU A 323 -12.56 -4.89 23.00
N ASN A 324 -13.79 -4.98 22.49
CA ASN A 324 -14.98 -5.09 23.32
C ASN A 324 -14.95 -6.36 24.19
N HIS A 325 -14.52 -7.50 23.62
CA HIS A 325 -14.36 -8.74 24.37
C HIS A 325 -13.32 -8.63 25.50
N LEU A 326 -12.14 -8.03 25.22
CA LEU A 326 -11.10 -7.82 26.24
C LEU A 326 -11.57 -6.87 27.37
N ARG A 327 -12.37 -5.85 27.03
CA ARG A 327 -12.96 -4.92 28.01
C ARG A 327 -13.98 -5.63 28.91
N ALA A 328 -14.85 -6.47 28.34
CA ALA A 328 -15.84 -7.24 29.09
C ALA A 328 -15.19 -8.25 30.06
N GLY A 329 -14.13 -8.95 29.63
CA GLY A 329 -13.40 -9.91 30.47
C GLY A 329 -12.67 -9.28 31.67
N ALA A 330 -12.26 -8.02 31.56
CA ALA A 330 -11.64 -7.29 32.67
C ALA A 330 -12.63 -6.91 33.79
N HIS A 331 -13.91 -6.70 33.45
CA HIS A 331 -14.95 -6.35 34.42
C HIS A 331 -15.50 -7.57 35.16
N GLY A 332 -15.38 -8.79 34.60
CA GLY A 332 -15.82 -10.03 35.25
C GLY A 332 -14.86 -10.61 36.30
N ARG A 333 -13.60 -10.14 36.36
CA ARG A 333 -12.59 -10.62 37.33
C ARG A 333 -12.42 -9.72 38.57
N GLN A 334 -13.13 -8.59 38.63
CA GLN A 334 -13.11 -7.69 39.80
C GLN A 334 -14.31 -7.90 40.74
N GLY A 335 -15.13 -8.94 40.51
CA GLY A 335 -16.37 -9.20 41.25
C GLY A 335 -16.53 -10.64 41.76
N SER A 336 -15.43 -11.37 41.97
CA SER A 336 -15.44 -12.75 42.50
C SER A 336 -14.50 -12.89 43.69
#